data_AF-A0A4S8MHZ0-F1
#
_entry.id   AF-A0A4S8MHZ0-F1
#
_cell.length_a   1.000
_cell.length_b   1.000
_cell.length_c   1.000
_cell.angle_alpha   90.00
_cell.angle_beta   90.00
_cell.angle_gamma   90.00
#
_symmetry.space_group_name_H-M   'P 1'
#
loop_
_entity.id
_entity.type
_entity.pdbx_description
1 polymer ?
#
loop_
_entity_poly.entity_id
_entity_poly.type
_entity_poly.pdbx_seq_one_letter_code
_entity_poly.pdbx_strand_id
1 'polypeptide(L)'
;MHPLSPSPIPLDSSHNHADATITSMERTDSPEPITDEEVALCRSRLDELGISNEDHSNLNSREKELVHMILRLTEPSRPNAAQLVQQATIISELTTQRDFLIQKADEERARWHSEKDSWERSAEALISQRHRKDYYNPRNEDMERIISMLRAENADLRQKVHSILLTQ
;
A
#
# COMPACT_ATOMS: atom_id res chain seq x y z
N MET A 1 17.56 -19.13 8.22
CA MET A 1 16.88 -17.84 8.07
C MET A 1 17.47 -17.17 6.84
N HIS A 2 16.86 -17.38 5.66
CA HIS A 2 17.35 -16.78 4.40
C HIS A 2 16.64 -15.43 4.20
N PRO A 3 17.36 -14.32 3.98
CA PRO A 3 16.75 -13.05 3.61
C PRO A 3 16.30 -13.11 2.15
N LEU A 4 15.00 -12.92 1.93
CA LEU A 4 14.40 -12.76 0.60
C LEU A 4 14.89 -11.44 -0.02
N SER A 5 15.32 -11.50 -1.28
CA SER A 5 15.78 -10.35 -2.05
C SER A 5 14.65 -9.34 -2.30
N PRO A 6 14.91 -8.02 -2.28
CA PRO A 6 13.91 -7.03 -2.64
C PRO A 6 13.77 -6.92 -4.16
N SER A 7 12.54 -6.94 -4.67
CA SER A 7 12.22 -6.60 -6.06
C SER A 7 12.38 -5.09 -6.30
N PRO A 8 12.74 -4.66 -7.53
CA PRO A 8 13.01 -3.26 -7.81
C PRO A 8 11.70 -2.44 -7.87
N ILE A 9 11.74 -1.27 -7.26
CA ILE A 9 10.67 -0.27 -7.21
C ILE A 9 10.62 0.48 -8.55
N PRO A 10 9.44 0.71 -9.17
CA PRO A 10 9.32 1.61 -10.31
C PRO A 10 9.61 3.05 -9.88
N LEU A 11 10.55 3.71 -10.55
CA LEU A 11 10.87 5.12 -10.36
C LEU A 11 9.65 5.98 -10.74
N ASP A 12 9.00 6.52 -9.71
CA ASP A 12 7.95 7.54 -9.84
C ASP A 12 8.60 8.85 -10.34
N SER A 13 8.41 9.13 -11.63
CA SER A 13 8.84 10.39 -12.25
C SER A 13 7.77 11.45 -11.97
N SER A 14 7.78 11.97 -10.75
CA SER A 14 7.07 13.21 -10.44
C SER A 14 7.76 14.38 -11.15
N HIS A 15 7.26 14.75 -12.32
CA HIS A 15 7.49 16.05 -12.92
C HIS A 15 6.16 16.82 -12.94
N ASN A 16 6.13 17.82 -12.07
CA ASN A 16 5.24 18.97 -12.01
C ASN A 16 4.49 19.25 -13.33
N HIS A 17 3.17 19.02 -13.34
CA HIS A 17 2.26 19.67 -14.29
C HIS A 17 1.54 20.82 -13.58
N ALA A 18 2.24 21.95 -13.47
CA ALA A 18 1.60 23.25 -13.36
C ALA A 18 1.64 23.89 -14.76
N ASP A 19 0.45 24.18 -15.27
CA ASP A 19 0.16 25.20 -16.27
C ASP A 19 0.88 25.08 -17.64
N ALA A 20 0.25 24.36 -18.56
CA ALA A 20 0.34 24.68 -19.97
C ALA A 20 -1.00 24.36 -20.62
N THR A 21 -1.70 25.42 -21.00
CA THR A 21 -2.78 25.38 -21.98
C THR A 21 -2.19 24.87 -23.30
N ILE A 22 -2.08 23.55 -23.45
CA ILE A 22 -1.66 22.91 -24.68
C ILE A 22 -2.92 22.72 -25.51
N THR A 23 -3.08 23.63 -26.46
CA THR A 23 -3.85 23.50 -27.68
C THR A 23 -4.04 22.03 -28.03
N SER A 24 -5.30 21.61 -28.09
CA SER A 24 -5.71 20.32 -28.63
C SER A 24 -5.26 20.25 -30.09
N MET A 25 -4.02 19.82 -30.31
CA MET A 25 -3.63 19.27 -31.60
C MET A 25 -4.38 17.95 -31.68
N GLU A 26 -5.47 17.95 -32.45
CA GLU A 26 -6.01 16.75 -33.06
C GLU A 26 -4.83 15.90 -33.49
N ARG A 27 -4.61 14.81 -32.76
CA ARG A 27 -3.75 13.73 -33.20
C ARG A 27 -4.48 13.12 -34.37
N THR A 28 -4.23 13.66 -35.56
CA THR A 28 -4.63 13.05 -36.82
C THR A 28 -4.26 11.58 -36.74
N ASP A 29 -5.26 10.76 -37.03
CA ASP A 29 -5.28 9.31 -36.90
C ASP A 29 -3.88 8.69 -37.00
N SER A 30 -3.48 8.01 -35.92
CA SER A 30 -2.38 7.06 -36.01
C SER A 30 -2.69 6.14 -37.19
N PRO A 31 -1.80 6.00 -38.19
CA PRO A 31 -2.05 5.11 -39.31
C PRO A 31 -2.41 3.74 -38.76
N GLU A 32 -3.45 3.12 -39.34
CA GLU A 32 -3.87 1.78 -38.96
C GLU A 32 -2.64 0.85 -38.95
N PRO A 33 -2.52 -0.03 -37.93
CA PRO A 33 -1.39 -0.94 -37.86
C PRO A 33 -1.37 -1.77 -39.15
N ILE A 34 -0.25 -1.71 -39.87
CA ILE A 34 -0.03 -2.49 -41.10
C ILE A 34 -0.48 -3.94 -40.86
N THR A 35 -1.29 -4.51 -41.73
CA THR A 35 -1.87 -5.84 -41.54
C THR A 35 -0.83 -6.94 -41.76
N ASP A 36 -1.06 -8.14 -41.22
CA ASP A 36 -0.14 -9.28 -41.44
C ASP A 36 -0.07 -9.66 -42.94
N GLU A 37 -1.17 -9.43 -43.69
CA GLU A 37 -1.24 -9.63 -45.14
C GLU A 37 -0.33 -8.66 -45.90
N GLU A 38 -0.32 -7.39 -45.52
CA GLU A 38 0.58 -6.37 -46.11
C GLU A 38 2.04 -6.65 -45.79
N VAL A 39 2.35 -7.11 -44.58
CA VAL A 39 3.70 -7.55 -44.20
C VAL A 39 4.14 -8.75 -45.03
N ALA A 40 3.26 -9.74 -45.23
CA ALA A 40 3.55 -10.90 -46.06
C ALA A 40 3.77 -10.52 -47.53
N LEU A 41 2.98 -9.58 -48.06
CA LEU A 41 3.12 -9.06 -49.41
C LEU A 41 4.46 -8.29 -49.59
N CYS A 42 4.82 -7.43 -48.64
CA CYS A 42 6.11 -6.73 -48.66
C CYS A 42 7.29 -7.70 -48.64
N ARG A 43 7.21 -8.77 -47.84
CA ARG A 43 8.24 -9.83 -47.78
C ARG A 43 8.31 -10.65 -49.06
N SER A 44 7.16 -11.07 -49.61
CA SER A 44 7.09 -11.76 -50.90
C SER A 44 7.73 -10.93 -52.01
N ARG A 45 7.49 -9.61 -52.02
CA ARG A 45 8.07 -8.72 -53.03
C ARG A 45 9.58 -8.52 -52.87
N LEU A 46 10.09 -8.52 -51.64
CA LEU A 46 11.53 -8.50 -51.36
C LEU A 46 12.21 -9.81 -51.80
N ASP A 47 11.52 -10.95 -51.61
CA ASP A 47 11.97 -12.27 -52.07
C ASP A 47 11.97 -12.36 -53.61
N GLU A 48 10.91 -11.88 -54.27
CA GLU A 48 10.80 -11.80 -55.75
C GLU A 48 11.91 -10.95 -56.38
N LEU A 49 12.35 -9.91 -55.69
CA LEU A 49 13.47 -9.06 -56.13
C LEU A 49 14.84 -9.71 -55.88
N GLY A 50 14.90 -10.90 -55.27
CA GLY A 50 16.15 -11.60 -54.94
C GLY A 50 16.97 -10.89 -53.86
N ILE A 51 16.37 -9.94 -53.15
CA ILE A 51 17.03 -9.06 -52.18
C ILE A 51 17.11 -9.74 -50.79
N SER A 52 16.37 -10.83 -50.57
CA SER A 52 16.33 -11.55 -49.29
C SER A 52 17.59 -12.38 -48.99
N ASN A 53 18.32 -12.80 -50.04
CA ASN A 53 19.60 -13.49 -49.88
C ASN A 53 20.75 -12.46 -49.78
N GLU A 54 21.77 -12.75 -48.96
CA GLU A 54 22.91 -11.88 -48.63
C GLU A 54 23.70 -11.30 -49.82
N ASP A 55 23.39 -11.71 -51.05
CA ASP A 55 23.92 -11.16 -52.30
C ASP A 55 23.29 -9.80 -52.66
N HIS A 56 23.43 -8.82 -51.76
CA HIS A 56 23.13 -7.40 -52.02
C HIS A 56 24.21 -6.71 -52.88
N SER A 57 24.99 -7.47 -53.65
CA SER A 57 26.18 -6.99 -54.37
C SER A 57 25.84 -5.99 -55.47
N ASN A 58 24.62 -6.03 -56.02
CA ASN A 58 24.16 -5.18 -57.12
C ASN A 58 23.32 -3.96 -56.69
N LEU A 59 23.02 -3.80 -55.38
CA LEU A 59 22.17 -2.71 -54.88
C LEU A 59 22.97 -1.44 -54.55
N ASN A 60 22.39 -0.29 -54.87
CA ASN A 60 22.95 1.01 -54.48
C ASN A 60 22.84 1.21 -52.96
N SER A 61 23.71 2.02 -52.34
CA SER A 61 23.73 2.23 -50.88
C SER A 61 22.38 2.69 -50.32
N ARG A 62 21.65 3.52 -51.08
CA ARG A 62 20.31 3.99 -50.72
C ARG A 62 19.26 2.87 -50.74
N GLU A 63 19.39 1.93 -51.67
CA GLU A 63 18.46 0.80 -51.79
C GLU A 63 18.66 -0.19 -50.65
N LYS A 64 19.92 -0.42 -50.26
CA LYS A 64 20.26 -1.24 -49.08
C LYS A 64 19.65 -0.66 -47.80
N GLU A 65 19.73 0.65 -47.62
CA GLU A 65 19.14 1.34 -46.46
C GLU A 65 17.61 1.20 -46.44
N LEU A 66 16.95 1.40 -47.59
CA LEU A 66 15.50 1.25 -47.72
C LEU A 66 15.05 -0.18 -47.42
N VAL A 67 15.74 -1.17 -47.95
CA VAL A 67 15.47 -2.59 -47.69
C VAL A 67 15.63 -2.90 -46.21
N HIS A 68 16.71 -2.42 -45.59
CA HIS A 68 16.94 -2.60 -44.16
C HIS A 68 15.85 -1.95 -43.30
N MET A 69 15.38 -0.75 -43.67
CA MET A 69 14.26 -0.10 -43.00
C MET A 69 12.96 -0.89 -43.17
N ILE A 70 12.65 -1.37 -44.38
CA ILE A 70 11.46 -2.18 -44.64
C ILE A 70 11.53 -3.49 -43.85
N LEU A 71 12.67 -4.18 -43.83
CA LEU A 71 12.86 -5.40 -43.05
C LEU A 71 12.63 -5.15 -41.56
N ARG A 72 13.17 -4.06 -41.02
CA ARG A 72 12.98 -3.67 -39.61
C ARG A 72 11.53 -3.28 -39.29
N LEU A 73 10.85 -2.60 -40.20
CA LEU A 73 9.44 -2.20 -40.04
C LEU A 73 8.47 -3.38 -40.22
N THR A 74 8.87 -4.38 -41.00
CA THR A 74 8.13 -5.62 -41.24
C THR A 74 8.61 -6.78 -40.37
N GLU A 75 9.54 -6.53 -39.44
CA GLU A 75 10.03 -7.51 -38.48
C GLU A 75 8.95 -7.75 -37.41
N PRO A 76 8.39 -8.97 -37.31
CA PRO A 76 7.31 -9.22 -36.38
C PRO A 76 7.88 -9.33 -34.97
N SER A 77 7.72 -8.28 -34.16
CA SER A 77 7.41 -8.45 -32.74
C SER A 77 5.98 -7.99 -32.49
N ARG A 78 5.05 -8.54 -33.28
CA ARG A 78 3.62 -8.35 -33.04
C ARG A 78 3.25 -9.26 -31.88
N PRO A 79 2.67 -8.72 -30.79
CA PRO A 79 2.13 -9.58 -29.75
C PRO A 79 1.04 -10.45 -30.37
N ASN A 80 1.23 -11.77 -30.29
CA ASN A 80 0.28 -12.73 -30.82
C ASN A 80 -1.09 -12.50 -30.16
N ALA A 81 -2.15 -12.34 -30.95
CA ALA A 81 -3.49 -12.09 -30.44
C ALA A 81 -3.95 -13.15 -29.42
N ALA A 82 -3.58 -14.41 -29.60
CA ALA A 82 -3.86 -15.47 -28.63
C ALA A 82 -3.12 -15.27 -27.30
N GLN A 83 -1.87 -14.76 -27.35
CA GLN A 83 -1.11 -14.41 -26.16
C GLN A 83 -1.72 -13.21 -25.44
N LEU A 84 -2.20 -12.20 -26.17
CA LEU A 84 -2.89 -11.05 -25.58
C LEU A 84 -4.17 -11.47 -24.86
N VAL A 85 -4.97 -12.35 -25.48
CA VAL A 85 -6.18 -12.89 -24.84
C VAL A 85 -5.81 -13.68 -23.58
N GLN A 86 -4.80 -14.55 -23.65
CA GLN A 86 -4.33 -15.30 -22.49
C GLN A 86 -3.84 -14.37 -21.37
N GLN A 87 -3.07 -13.34 -21.70
CA GLN A 87 -2.60 -12.34 -20.74
C GLN A 87 -3.75 -11.56 -20.13
N ALA A 88 -4.75 -11.16 -20.92
CA ALA A 88 -5.94 -10.48 -20.42
C ALA A 88 -6.71 -11.35 -19.42
N THR A 89 -6.86 -12.66 -19.71
CA THR A 89 -7.45 -13.62 -18.78
C THR A 89 -6.67 -13.69 -17.47
N ILE A 90 -5.35 -13.86 -17.54
CA ILE A 90 -4.48 -13.93 -16.35
C ILE A 90 -4.57 -12.63 -15.54
N ILE A 91 -4.51 -11.47 -16.19
CA ILE A 91 -4.63 -10.16 -15.53
C ILE A 91 -5.99 -10.05 -14.83
N SER A 92 -7.06 -10.49 -15.48
CA SER A 92 -8.40 -10.48 -14.88
C SER A 92 -8.48 -11.37 -13.63
N GLU A 93 -7.93 -12.58 -13.69
CA GLU A 93 -7.87 -13.49 -12.55
C GLU A 93 -7.06 -12.90 -11.40
N LEU A 94 -5.86 -12.38 -11.68
CA LEU A 94 -5.02 -11.73 -10.67
C LEU A 94 -5.70 -10.49 -10.06
N THR A 95 -6.44 -9.74 -10.87
CA THR A 95 -7.22 -8.59 -10.38
C THR A 95 -8.30 -9.05 -9.41
N THR A 96 -9.06 -10.11 -9.74
CA THR A 96 -10.06 -10.66 -8.82
C THR A 96 -9.44 -11.18 -7.52
N GLN A 97 -8.26 -11.82 -7.59
CA GLN A 97 -7.54 -12.30 -6.40
C GLN A 97 -7.05 -11.13 -5.54
N ARG A 98 -6.50 -10.08 -6.15
CA ARG A 98 -6.08 -8.86 -5.45
C ARG A 98 -7.25 -8.21 -4.73
N ASP A 99 -8.38 -8.05 -5.43
CA ASP A 99 -9.55 -7.38 -4.87
C ASP A 99 -10.12 -8.17 -3.68
N PHE A 100 -10.13 -9.50 -3.76
CA PHE A 100 -10.48 -10.37 -2.63
C PHE A 100 -9.53 -10.19 -1.43
N LEU A 101 -8.22 -10.11 -1.66
CA LEU A 101 -7.25 -9.89 -0.58
C LEU A 101 -7.38 -8.52 0.07
N ILE A 102 -7.65 -7.47 -0.73
CA ILE A 102 -7.92 -6.13 -0.22
C ILE A 102 -9.16 -6.15 0.67
N GLN A 103 -10.25 -6.75 0.20
CA GLN A 103 -11.48 -6.89 0.99
C GLN A 103 -11.22 -7.63 2.31
N LYS A 104 -10.48 -8.73 2.28
CA LYS A 104 -10.15 -9.50 3.50
C LYS A 104 -9.30 -8.68 4.48
N ALA A 105 -8.34 -7.92 3.99
CA ALA A 105 -7.53 -7.05 4.82
C ALA A 105 -8.36 -5.91 5.43
N ASP A 106 -9.32 -5.37 4.69
CA ASP A 106 -10.23 -4.32 5.18
C ASP A 106 -11.18 -4.86 6.25
N GLU A 107 -11.76 -6.05 6.05
CA GLU A 107 -12.58 -6.76 7.03
C GLU A 107 -11.81 -7.03 8.34
N GLU A 108 -10.56 -7.48 8.24
CA GLU A 108 -9.70 -7.73 9.41
C GLU A 108 -9.37 -6.44 10.15
N ARG A 109 -9.02 -5.37 9.42
CA ARG A 109 -8.77 -4.05 10.00
C ARG A 109 -10.02 -3.53 10.72
N ALA A 110 -11.19 -3.64 10.12
CA ALA A 110 -12.45 -3.23 10.76
C ALA A 110 -12.72 -4.02 12.04
N ARG A 111 -12.51 -5.35 12.03
CA ARG A 111 -12.65 -6.19 13.22
C ARG A 111 -11.68 -5.76 14.33
N TRP A 112 -10.40 -5.60 14.00
CA TRP A 112 -9.38 -5.17 14.96
C TRP A 112 -9.70 -3.81 15.59
N HIS A 113 -10.18 -2.85 14.81
CA HIS A 113 -10.60 -1.54 15.35
C HIS A 113 -11.79 -1.69 16.31
N SER A 114 -12.78 -2.52 15.95
CA SER A 114 -13.93 -2.76 16.83
C SER A 114 -13.54 -3.42 18.16
N GLU A 115 -12.55 -4.33 18.14
CA GLU A 115 -12.01 -4.96 19.34
C GLU A 115 -11.24 -3.97 20.20
N LYS A 116 -10.37 -3.16 19.59
CA LYS A 116 -9.64 -2.09 20.28
C LYS A 116 -10.59 -1.10 20.96
N ASP A 117 -11.62 -0.64 20.25
CA ASP A 117 -12.63 0.26 20.81
C ASP A 117 -13.39 -0.39 21.98
N SER A 118 -13.69 -1.69 21.88
CA SER A 118 -14.33 -2.45 22.95
C SER A 118 -13.45 -2.55 24.20
N TRP A 119 -12.16 -2.81 24.01
CA TRP A 119 -11.18 -2.84 25.08
C TRP A 119 -10.98 -1.47 25.71
N GLU A 120 -10.90 -0.41 24.91
CA GLU A 120 -10.80 0.97 25.40
C GLU A 120 -12.00 1.35 26.26
N ARG A 121 -13.23 1.10 25.78
CA ARG A 121 -14.46 1.34 26.57
C ARG A 121 -14.47 0.53 27.87
N SER A 122 -14.04 -0.72 27.82
CA SER A 122 -13.98 -1.59 29.00
C SER A 122 -12.93 -1.09 30.01
N ALA A 123 -11.76 -0.69 29.54
CA ALA A 123 -10.70 -0.11 30.36
C ALA A 123 -11.17 1.20 31.01
N GLU A 124 -11.81 2.09 30.24
CA GLU A 124 -12.37 3.34 30.74
C GLU A 124 -13.47 3.10 31.79
N ALA A 125 -14.33 2.10 31.59
CA ALA A 125 -15.35 1.72 32.56
C ALA A 125 -14.72 1.24 33.89
N LEU A 126 -13.65 0.44 33.82
CA LEU A 126 -12.93 -0.04 35.01
C LEU A 126 -12.23 1.11 35.74
N ILE A 127 -11.57 2.00 35.00
CA ILE A 127 -10.94 3.21 35.55
C ILE A 127 -12.00 4.09 36.22
N SER A 128 -13.13 4.33 35.56
CA SER A 128 -14.25 5.10 36.09
C SER A 128 -14.86 4.46 37.34
N GLN A 129 -14.99 3.13 37.38
CA GLN A 129 -15.48 2.40 38.55
C GLN A 129 -14.52 2.54 39.73
N ARG A 130 -13.20 2.44 39.48
CA ARG A 130 -12.18 2.66 40.50
C ARG A 130 -12.27 4.09 41.06
N HIS A 131 -12.30 5.10 40.20
CA HIS A 131 -12.44 6.48 40.65
C HIS A 131 -13.73 6.70 41.44
N ARG A 132 -14.87 6.19 41.00
CA ARG A 132 -16.14 6.28 41.76
C ARG A 132 -16.04 5.62 43.14
N LYS A 133 -15.38 4.46 43.24
CA LYS A 133 -15.13 3.79 44.52
C LYS A 133 -14.24 4.63 45.43
N ASP A 134 -13.23 5.30 44.89
CA ASP A 134 -12.32 6.15 45.68
C ASP A 134 -13.02 7.45 46.15
N TYR A 135 -13.96 8.01 45.37
CA TYR A 135 -14.71 9.23 45.70
C TYR A 135 -15.93 9.02 46.62
N TYR A 136 -16.55 7.83 46.62
CA TYR A 136 -17.74 7.53 47.42
C TYR A 136 -17.52 6.28 48.30
N ASN A 137 -16.40 6.22 49.02
CA ASN A 137 -16.21 5.21 50.05
C ASN A 137 -16.48 5.81 51.43
N PRO A 138 -17.74 5.86 51.92
CA PRO A 138 -18.06 6.35 53.25
C PRO A 138 -17.28 5.60 54.35
N ARG A 139 -16.90 4.34 54.08
CA ARG A 139 -16.03 3.56 54.97
C ARG A 139 -14.61 4.11 55.07
N ASN A 140 -14.08 4.77 54.04
CA ASN A 140 -12.78 5.45 54.12
C ASN A 140 -12.88 6.72 54.96
N GLU A 141 -13.91 7.55 54.75
CA GLU A 141 -14.12 8.75 55.57
C GLU A 141 -14.32 8.39 57.05
N ASP A 142 -15.13 7.35 57.34
CA ASP A 142 -15.33 6.87 58.71
C ASP A 142 -14.03 6.29 59.30
N MET A 143 -13.22 5.57 58.53
CA MET A 143 -11.89 5.13 58.97
C MET A 143 -10.97 6.32 59.25
N GLU A 144 -10.95 7.34 58.41
CA GLU A 144 -10.13 8.55 58.61
C GLU A 144 -10.55 9.31 59.88
N ARG A 145 -11.86 9.40 60.16
CA ARG A 145 -12.38 9.96 61.41
C ARG A 145 -11.94 9.15 62.62
N ILE A 146 -12.06 7.81 62.56
CA ILE A 146 -11.65 6.91 63.64
C ILE A 146 -10.14 7.01 63.89
N ILE A 147 -9.32 7.02 62.83
CA ILE A 147 -7.87 7.19 62.94
C ILE A 147 -7.50 8.53 63.57
N SER A 148 -8.18 9.61 63.19
CA SER A 148 -7.96 10.94 63.75
C SER A 148 -8.31 11.02 65.24
N MET A 149 -9.45 10.42 65.62
CA MET A 149 -9.88 10.30 67.01
C MET A 149 -8.86 9.51 67.85
N LEU A 150 -8.45 8.33 67.37
CA LEU A 150 -7.46 7.50 68.07
C LEU A 150 -6.09 8.19 68.19
N ARG A 151 -5.67 8.98 67.19
CA ARG A 151 -4.43 9.76 67.27
C ARG A 151 -4.52 10.85 68.33
N ALA A 152 -5.64 11.57 68.41
CA ALA A 152 -5.86 12.58 69.43
C ALA A 152 -5.85 11.96 70.84
N GLU A 153 -6.56 10.83 71.02
CA GLU A 153 -6.57 10.10 72.28
C GLU A 153 -5.18 9.57 72.66
N ASN A 154 -4.42 9.02 71.70
CA ASN A 154 -3.06 8.57 71.95
C ASN A 154 -2.12 9.73 72.34
N ALA A 155 -2.29 10.91 71.72
CA ALA A 155 -1.53 12.11 72.06
C ALA A 155 -1.86 12.60 73.49
N ASP A 156 -3.13 12.64 73.86
CA ASP A 156 -3.58 12.99 75.22
C ASP A 156 -3.05 11.99 76.26
N LEU A 157 -3.12 10.69 75.98
CA LEU A 157 -2.56 9.66 76.87
C LEU A 157 -1.04 9.81 77.02
N ARG A 158 -0.31 10.08 75.95
CA ARG A 158 1.14 10.35 76.00
C ARG A 158 1.45 11.60 76.83
N GLN A 159 0.66 12.66 76.68
CA GLN A 159 0.82 13.87 77.47
C GLN A 159 0.55 13.60 78.95
N LYS A 160 -0.51 12.85 79.28
CA LYS A 160 -0.81 12.44 80.66
C LYS A 160 0.31 11.61 81.26
N VAL A 161 0.80 10.59 80.55
CA VAL A 161 1.96 9.80 81.00
C VAL A 161 3.18 10.70 81.23
N HIS A 162 3.48 11.62 80.32
CA HIS A 162 4.59 12.54 80.47
C HIS A 162 4.43 13.45 81.69
N SER A 163 3.23 13.98 81.93
CA SER A 163 2.93 14.81 83.10
C SER A 163 3.10 14.05 84.41
N ILE A 164 2.66 12.79 84.48
CA ILE A 164 2.79 11.93 85.66
C ILE A 164 4.27 11.66 85.95
N LEU A 165 5.07 11.36 84.92
CA LEU A 165 6.51 11.11 85.06
C LEU A 165 7.30 12.36 85.48
N LEU A 166 6.81 13.57 85.18
CA LEU A 166 7.43 14.84 85.61
C LEU A 166 7.04 15.26 87.03
N THR A 167 5.99 14.66 87.61
CA THR A 167 5.53 14.91 88.98
C THR A 167 6.03 13.91 90.01
N GLN A 168 6.87 12.94 89.62
CA GLN A 168 7.62 12.03 90.48
C GLN A 168 9.08 12.47 90.59
#